data_AF-A7S0W9-F1
#
_entry.id   AF-A7S0W9-F1
#
_cell.length_a   1.000
_cell.length_b   1.000
_cell.length_c   1.000
_cell.angle_alpha   90.00
_cell.angle_beta   90.00
_cell.angle_gamma   90.00
#
_symmetry.space_group_name_H-M   'P 1'
#
loop_
_entity.id
_entity.type
_entity.pdbx_description
1 polymer ?
#
loop_
_entity_poly.entity_id
_entity_poly.type
_entity_poly.pdbx_seq_one_letter_code
_entity_poly.pdbx_strand_id
1 'polypeptide(L)'
;MFCKPPFNLTMLFPGKPPSNLTMLFPDKPSSNLTMLFPGKRPSNLTMLFPGKPPSNLTMLFPDKPSSNLTMLFPGKPPSNLTMLFPGKPPSNLTMFSPAIVYYELQETTANILLSVKINSTIAKEVFDAVSDPLHEIFKGHSFLVGIHNVERSRDGRDHIVVRYTANEQIPILGIYNHSIFFNVKMTILKEDSLLMNELVVYGILHMKQVWEIAKDGDGVVVFNKIDMQSYRCVVQFSHGKAMQAHRALLEHLKQYWERRYYSNST
;
A
#
# COMPACT_ATOMS: atom_id res chain seq x y z
N MET A 1 -14.26 -42.40 19.00
CA MET A 1 -13.51 -41.38 19.76
C MET A 1 -12.46 -40.80 18.83
N PHE A 2 -12.69 -39.64 18.21
CA PHE A 2 -11.69 -39.02 17.33
C PHE A 2 -10.72 -38.23 18.21
N CYS A 3 -9.48 -38.71 18.36
CA CYS A 3 -8.44 -38.02 19.10
C CYS A 3 -8.23 -36.62 18.52
N LYS A 4 -8.27 -35.60 19.38
CA LYS A 4 -7.90 -34.23 19.04
C LYS A 4 -6.43 -34.25 18.58
N PRO A 5 -6.07 -33.68 17.41
CA PRO A 5 -4.67 -33.62 17.01
C PRO A 5 -3.86 -32.83 18.06
N PRO A 6 -2.58 -33.20 18.28
CA PRO A 6 -1.73 -32.54 19.27
C PRO A 6 -1.62 -31.03 18.99
N PHE A 7 -1.45 -30.22 20.04
CA PHE A 7 -1.33 -28.76 19.90
C PHE A 7 -0.07 -28.34 19.11
N ASN A 8 1.02 -29.10 19.27
CA ASN A 8 2.27 -28.93 18.55
C ASN A 8 2.68 -30.26 17.90
N LEU A 9 3.16 -30.22 16.66
CA LEU A 9 3.73 -31.38 15.98
C LEU A 9 5.15 -31.02 15.52
N THR A 10 6.13 -31.85 15.89
CA THR A 10 7.51 -31.73 15.40
C THR A 10 7.84 -32.97 14.59
N MET A 11 8.26 -32.79 13.34
CA MET A 11 8.73 -33.89 12.49
C MET A 11 10.22 -33.72 12.22
N LEU A 12 10.97 -34.79 12.45
CA LEU A 12 12.40 -34.88 12.20
C LEU A 12 12.62 -35.84 11.03
N PHE A 13 13.35 -35.39 10.02
CA PHE A 13 13.72 -36.20 8.85
C PHE A 13 15.23 -36.47 8.86
N PRO A 14 15.72 -37.47 9.61
CA PRO A 14 17.13 -37.83 9.65
C PRO A 14 17.54 -38.60 8.38
N GLY A 15 18.75 -38.34 7.87
CA GLY A 15 19.36 -39.12 6.78
C GLY A 15 19.36 -38.44 5.40
N LYS A 16 19.64 -39.23 4.34
CA LYS A 16 19.58 -38.82 2.92
C LYS A 16 18.19 -39.15 2.36
N PRO A 17 17.30 -38.17 2.14
CA PRO A 17 16.01 -38.38 1.49
C PRO A 17 16.19 -38.58 -0.03
N PRO A 18 15.15 -39.05 -0.72
CA PRO A 18 15.13 -39.11 -2.18
C PRO A 18 15.38 -37.72 -2.81
N SER A 19 15.81 -37.70 -4.08
CA SER A 19 16.05 -36.47 -4.84
C SER A 19 14.82 -35.56 -4.92
N ASN A 20 13.62 -36.15 -4.91
CA ASN A 20 12.34 -35.45 -4.83
C ASN A 20 11.57 -35.96 -3.60
N LEU A 21 11.10 -35.05 -2.77
CA LEU A 21 10.25 -35.37 -1.62
C LEU A 21 8.95 -34.56 -1.72
N THR A 22 7.82 -35.25 -1.64
CA THR A 22 6.50 -34.63 -1.55
C THR A 22 5.86 -35.01 -0.21
N MET A 23 5.43 -34.01 0.56
CA MET A 23 4.74 -34.20 1.83
C MET A 23 3.31 -33.71 1.70
N LEU A 24 2.35 -34.58 2.04
CA LEU A 24 0.93 -34.26 2.10
C LEU A 24 0.49 -34.20 3.55
N PHE A 25 -0.07 -33.07 3.96
CA PHE A 25 -0.59 -32.88 5.31
C PHE A 25 -2.09 -33.12 5.38
N PRO A 26 -2.64 -33.64 6.49
CA PRO A 26 -4.08 -33.81 6.65
C PRO A 26 -4.79 -32.46 6.85
N ASP A 27 -6.12 -32.45 6.66
CA ASP A 27 -6.94 -31.21 6.61
C ASP A 27 -7.03 -30.41 7.93
N LYS A 28 -6.61 -31.01 9.05
CA LYS A 28 -6.57 -30.40 10.39
C LYS A 28 -5.26 -30.79 11.12
N PRO A 29 -4.12 -30.21 10.74
CA PRO A 29 -2.88 -30.36 11.48
C PRO A 29 -2.95 -29.64 12.84
N SER A 30 -1.96 -29.91 13.69
CA SER A 30 -1.71 -29.21 14.96
C SER A 30 -1.71 -27.67 14.80
N SER A 31 -1.92 -26.90 15.88
CA SER A 31 -1.84 -25.44 15.81
C SER A 31 -0.45 -24.94 15.42
N ASN A 32 0.61 -25.66 15.81
CA ASN A 32 1.98 -25.39 15.39
C ASN A 32 2.61 -26.62 14.74
N LEU A 33 3.32 -26.43 13.64
CA LEU A 33 4.08 -27.48 12.97
C LEU A 33 5.54 -27.05 12.82
N THR A 34 6.46 -27.87 13.34
CA THR A 34 7.90 -27.68 13.18
C THR A 34 8.48 -28.82 12.37
N MET A 35 9.23 -28.51 11.32
CA MET A 35 9.94 -29.49 10.50
C MET A 35 11.44 -29.27 10.55
N LEU A 36 12.18 -30.32 10.87
CA LEU A 36 13.62 -30.31 11.01
C LEU A 36 14.27 -31.26 9.99
N PHE A 37 15.15 -30.70 9.16
CA PHE A 37 15.92 -31.45 8.15
C PHE A 37 17.43 -31.36 8.42
N PRO A 38 17.95 -32.15 9.38
CA PRO A 38 19.34 -32.06 9.85
C PRO A 38 20.40 -32.68 8.93
N GLY A 39 20.03 -33.36 7.84
CA GLY A 39 20.96 -34.02 6.92
C GLY A 39 20.92 -33.49 5.47
N LYS A 40 21.63 -34.17 4.55
CA LYS A 40 21.51 -33.93 3.09
C LYS A 40 20.04 -33.97 2.70
N ARG A 41 19.61 -33.07 1.82
CA ARG A 41 18.19 -32.86 1.50
C ARG A 41 17.82 -33.23 0.06
N PRO A 42 16.51 -33.32 -0.26
CA PRO A 42 16.04 -33.52 -1.63
C PRO A 42 16.49 -32.33 -2.49
N SER A 43 16.73 -32.56 -3.77
CA SER A 43 16.85 -31.48 -4.75
C SER A 43 15.53 -30.71 -4.88
N ASN A 44 14.38 -31.39 -4.79
CA ASN A 44 13.06 -30.76 -4.81
C ASN A 44 12.24 -31.19 -3.61
N LEU A 45 11.73 -30.22 -2.85
CA LEU A 45 10.80 -30.45 -1.75
C LEU A 45 9.46 -29.78 -2.07
N THR A 46 8.39 -30.56 -2.07
CA THR A 46 7.02 -30.09 -2.25
C THR A 46 6.20 -30.39 -1.01
N MET A 47 5.45 -29.41 -0.51
CA MET A 47 4.53 -29.57 0.60
C MET A 47 3.13 -29.12 0.20
N LEU A 48 2.14 -29.99 0.42
CA LEU A 48 0.75 -29.72 0.12
C LEU A 48 -0.08 -29.81 1.40
N PHE A 49 -0.80 -28.72 1.69
CA PHE A 49 -1.72 -28.58 2.81
C PHE A 49 -3.16 -28.43 2.29
N PRO A 50 -3.86 -29.53 1.95
CA PRO A 50 -5.19 -29.51 1.31
C PRO A 50 -6.28 -28.80 2.13
N GLY A 51 -6.23 -28.90 3.46
CA GLY A 51 -7.17 -28.23 4.37
C GLY A 51 -6.61 -26.97 5.03
N LYS A 52 -7.03 -26.71 6.28
CA LYS A 52 -6.52 -25.55 7.04
C LYS A 52 -5.09 -25.85 7.50
N PRO A 53 -4.05 -25.09 7.10
CA PRO A 53 -2.70 -25.31 7.60
C PRO A 53 -2.60 -24.97 9.10
N PRO A 54 -1.50 -25.36 9.76
CA PRO A 54 -1.22 -24.93 11.13
C PRO A 54 -1.22 -23.39 11.22
N SER A 55 -1.54 -22.82 12.38
CA SER A 55 -1.45 -21.36 12.58
C SER A 55 0.00 -20.87 12.43
N ASN A 56 0.96 -21.65 12.93
CA ASN A 56 2.39 -21.39 12.77
C ASN A 56 3.09 -22.58 12.09
N LEU A 57 3.85 -22.31 11.04
CA LEU A 57 4.67 -23.29 10.34
C LEU A 57 6.14 -22.86 10.41
N THR A 58 6.97 -23.67 11.07
CA THR A 58 8.41 -23.46 11.18
C THR A 58 9.17 -24.54 10.45
N MET A 59 10.09 -24.17 9.58
CA MET A 59 11.01 -25.08 8.90
C MET A 59 12.45 -24.68 9.16
N LEU A 60 13.24 -25.63 9.67
CA LEU A 60 14.67 -25.44 9.91
C LEU A 60 15.49 -26.31 8.96
N PHE A 61 16.40 -25.64 8.28
CA PHE A 61 17.20 -26.16 7.19
C PHE A 61 18.70 -25.91 7.43
N PRO A 62 19.34 -26.60 8.41
CA PRO A 62 20.73 -26.32 8.84
C PRO A 62 21.80 -26.48 7.74
N ASP A 63 21.65 -27.44 6.83
CA ASP A 63 22.61 -27.68 5.73
C ASP A 63 22.34 -26.86 4.43
N LYS A 64 23.06 -27.16 3.33
CA LYS A 64 22.79 -26.60 1.99
C LYS A 64 21.33 -26.87 1.56
N PRO A 65 20.60 -25.88 1.03
CA PRO A 65 19.19 -25.95 0.70
C PRO A 65 18.91 -26.86 -0.50
N SER A 66 17.65 -27.27 -0.66
CA SER A 66 17.17 -27.87 -1.91
C SER A 66 17.34 -26.88 -3.07
N SER A 67 17.43 -27.36 -4.31
CA SER A 67 17.39 -26.45 -5.46
C SER A 67 16.03 -25.76 -5.57
N ASN A 68 14.94 -26.50 -5.30
CA ASN A 68 13.58 -25.95 -5.31
C ASN A 68 12.82 -26.32 -4.02
N LEU A 69 12.08 -25.36 -3.48
CA LEU A 69 11.12 -25.56 -2.39
C LEU A 69 9.75 -25.02 -2.83
N THR A 70 8.73 -25.88 -2.84
CA THR A 70 7.35 -25.53 -3.21
C THR A 70 6.40 -25.80 -2.06
N MET A 71 5.57 -24.81 -1.73
CA MET A 71 4.47 -24.93 -0.76
C MET A 71 3.14 -24.58 -1.41
N LEU A 72 2.17 -25.46 -1.27
CA LEU A 72 0.82 -25.32 -1.82
C LEU A 72 -0.20 -25.30 -0.68
N PHE A 73 -0.95 -24.20 -0.59
CA PHE A 73 -2.05 -24.01 0.36
C PHE A 73 -3.33 -23.68 -0.42
N PRO A 74 -4.15 -24.68 -0.82
CA PRO A 74 -5.43 -24.44 -1.48
C PRO A 74 -6.39 -23.55 -0.65
N GLY A 75 -6.34 -23.66 0.68
CA GLY A 75 -7.01 -22.76 1.63
C GLY A 75 -6.17 -21.54 2.04
N LYS A 76 -6.52 -20.91 3.17
CA LYS A 76 -5.70 -19.83 3.77
C LYS A 76 -4.31 -20.37 4.13
N PRO A 77 -3.22 -19.62 3.90
CA PRO A 77 -1.88 -19.99 4.38
C PRO A 77 -1.82 -19.97 5.93
N PRO A 78 -0.76 -20.52 6.54
CA PRO A 78 -0.47 -20.30 7.96
C PRO A 78 -0.36 -18.80 8.28
N SER A 79 -0.83 -18.39 9.46
CA SER A 79 -0.74 -17.00 9.91
C SER A 79 0.71 -16.54 10.06
N ASN A 80 1.58 -17.41 10.56
CA ASN A 80 3.02 -17.20 10.57
C ASN A 80 3.74 -18.35 9.87
N LEU A 81 4.62 -17.99 8.94
CA LEU A 81 5.50 -18.92 8.24
C LEU A 81 6.94 -18.49 8.48
N THR A 82 7.74 -19.37 9.07
CA THR A 82 9.16 -19.13 9.33
C THR A 82 9.99 -20.21 8.65
N MET A 83 10.90 -19.78 7.77
CA MET A 83 11.90 -20.64 7.15
C MET A 83 13.28 -20.15 7.52
N LEU A 84 14.08 -21.00 8.16
CA LEU A 84 15.45 -20.67 8.56
C LEU A 84 16.43 -21.50 7.77
N PHE A 85 17.27 -20.81 7.00
CA PHE A 85 18.39 -21.37 6.23
C PHE A 85 19.70 -20.80 6.79
N PRO A 86 20.39 -21.49 7.72
CA PRO A 86 21.72 -21.09 8.18
C PRO A 86 22.79 -21.18 7.07
N GLY A 87 22.56 -22.02 6.05
CA GLY A 87 23.34 -22.06 4.81
C GLY A 87 22.79 -21.15 3.71
N LYS A 88 23.09 -21.46 2.45
CA LYS A 88 22.49 -20.74 1.30
C LYS A 88 20.95 -20.91 1.29
N PRO A 89 20.15 -20.00 0.71
CA PRO A 89 18.74 -20.23 0.41
C PRO A 89 18.56 -21.07 -0.87
N PRO A 90 17.40 -21.74 -1.07
CA PRO A 90 17.13 -22.51 -2.28
C PRO A 90 17.19 -21.60 -3.52
N SER A 91 17.54 -22.17 -4.67
CA SER A 91 17.59 -21.42 -5.93
C SER A 91 16.21 -20.91 -6.32
N ASN A 92 15.17 -21.72 -6.12
CA ASN A 92 13.78 -21.28 -6.23
C ASN A 92 12.98 -21.61 -4.98
N LEU A 93 12.22 -20.61 -4.52
CA LEU A 93 11.23 -20.73 -3.46
C LEU A 93 9.87 -20.33 -4.03
N THR A 94 8.93 -21.26 -4.08
CA THR A 94 7.57 -21.02 -4.57
C THR A 94 6.56 -21.28 -3.47
N MET A 95 5.69 -20.30 -3.23
CA MET A 95 4.54 -20.45 -2.34
C MET A 95 3.29 -20.05 -3.12
N PHE A 96 2.29 -20.93 -3.13
CA PHE A 96 1.03 -20.68 -3.83
C PHE A 96 -0.15 -20.89 -2.89
N SER A 97 -1.01 -19.88 -2.79
CA SER A 97 -2.30 -19.97 -2.12
C SER A 97 -3.35 -19.18 -2.89
N PRO A 98 -4.33 -19.85 -3.52
CA PRO A 98 -5.45 -19.18 -4.18
C PRO A 98 -6.19 -18.23 -3.23
N ALA A 99 -6.33 -18.60 -1.95
CA ALA A 99 -7.00 -17.78 -0.95
C ALA A 99 -6.32 -16.42 -0.72
N ILE A 100 -4.97 -16.34 -0.79
CA ILE A 100 -4.26 -15.05 -0.74
C ILE A 100 -4.60 -14.21 -1.96
N VAL A 101 -4.57 -14.81 -3.15
CA VAL A 101 -4.90 -14.10 -4.39
C VAL A 101 -6.32 -13.53 -4.33
N TYR A 102 -7.29 -14.36 -3.94
CA TYR A 102 -8.67 -13.88 -3.77
C TYR A 102 -8.78 -12.80 -2.72
N TYR A 103 -8.09 -12.93 -1.58
CA TYR A 103 -8.14 -11.95 -0.50
C TYR A 103 -7.54 -10.59 -0.91
N GLU A 104 -6.45 -10.59 -1.68
CA GLU A 104 -5.85 -9.36 -2.19
C GLU A 104 -6.67 -8.70 -3.29
N LEU A 105 -7.50 -9.48 -4.00
CA LEU A 105 -8.44 -9.02 -5.02
C LEU A 105 -9.84 -8.71 -4.45
N GLN A 106 -10.02 -8.67 -3.13
CA GLN A 106 -11.26 -8.15 -2.54
C GLN A 106 -11.28 -6.63 -2.61
N GLU A 107 -12.43 -6.07 -2.99
CA GLU A 107 -12.67 -4.64 -2.89
C GLU A 107 -12.62 -4.19 -1.42
N THR A 108 -11.95 -3.06 -1.19
CA THR A 108 -11.86 -2.42 0.11
C THR A 108 -11.80 -0.91 -0.09
N THR A 109 -12.03 -0.19 1.00
CA THR A 109 -11.80 1.24 1.09
C THR A 109 -10.68 1.56 2.07
N ALA A 110 -10.01 2.67 1.88
CA ALA A 110 -9.15 3.29 2.88
C ALA A 110 -9.29 4.80 2.84
N ASN A 111 -9.03 5.44 3.98
CA ASN A 111 -9.14 6.88 4.14
C ASN A 111 -7.86 7.45 4.77
N ILE A 112 -7.46 8.61 4.28
CA ILE A 112 -6.39 9.44 4.82
C ILE A 112 -7.03 10.74 5.31
N LEU A 113 -6.66 11.19 6.49
CA LEU A 113 -7.00 12.52 6.99
C LEU A 113 -5.72 13.18 7.52
N LEU A 114 -5.32 14.26 6.87
CA LEU A 114 -4.20 15.09 7.26
C LEU A 114 -4.68 16.52 7.46
N SER A 115 -3.99 17.27 8.31
CA SER A 115 -4.26 18.69 8.49
C SER A 115 -2.99 19.46 8.80
N VAL A 116 -2.93 20.73 8.40
CA VAL A 116 -1.85 21.63 8.77
C VAL A 116 -2.41 22.99 9.13
N LYS A 117 -1.85 23.59 10.20
CA LYS A 117 -2.15 24.98 10.58
C LYS A 117 -1.12 25.91 9.92
N ILE A 118 -1.63 26.89 9.20
CA ILE A 118 -0.88 27.92 8.48
C ILE A 118 -1.04 29.24 9.23
N ASN A 119 0.08 29.94 9.41
CA ASN A 119 0.10 31.28 9.97
C ASN A 119 -0.27 32.31 8.89
N SER A 120 -1.54 32.31 8.49
CA SER A 120 -2.13 33.26 7.54
C SER A 120 -3.42 33.80 8.13
N THR A 121 -3.64 35.10 8.01
CA THR A 121 -4.90 35.75 8.41
C THR A 121 -5.96 35.71 7.29
N ILE A 122 -5.58 35.31 6.08
CA ILE A 122 -6.43 35.34 4.88
C ILE A 122 -6.61 33.93 4.32
N ALA A 123 -7.73 33.29 4.67
CA ALA A 123 -8.11 31.95 4.19
C ALA A 123 -8.19 31.88 2.65
N LYS A 124 -8.63 32.96 2.02
CA LYS A 124 -8.75 33.06 0.57
C LYS A 124 -7.42 32.86 -0.16
N GLU A 125 -6.32 33.41 0.32
CA GLU A 125 -5.01 33.22 -0.32
C GLU A 125 -4.57 31.75 -0.27
N VAL A 126 -4.82 31.09 0.86
CA VAL A 126 -4.54 29.66 1.04
C VAL A 126 -5.41 28.84 0.09
N PHE A 127 -6.70 29.18 0.00
CA PHE A 127 -7.64 28.53 -0.90
C PHE A 127 -7.21 28.69 -2.37
N ASP A 128 -6.90 29.91 -2.79
CA ASP A 128 -6.48 30.22 -4.16
C ASP A 128 -5.26 29.37 -4.55
N ALA A 129 -4.26 29.24 -3.67
CA ALA A 129 -3.08 28.41 -3.91
C ALA A 129 -3.39 26.90 -4.03
N VAL A 130 -4.29 26.37 -3.19
CA VAL A 130 -4.70 24.95 -3.26
C VAL A 130 -5.59 24.67 -4.47
N SER A 131 -6.33 25.68 -4.94
CA SER A 131 -7.24 25.59 -6.08
C SER A 131 -6.58 25.80 -7.45
N ASP A 132 -5.32 26.22 -7.50
CA ASP A 132 -4.58 26.33 -8.74
C ASP A 132 -3.59 25.15 -8.88
N PRO A 133 -3.85 24.17 -9.77
CA PRO A 133 -2.97 23.01 -9.92
C PRO A 133 -1.57 23.38 -10.43
N LEU A 134 -1.39 24.59 -10.97
CA LEU A 134 -0.08 25.09 -11.42
C LEU A 134 0.66 25.86 -10.32
N HIS A 135 0.08 26.02 -9.13
CA HIS A 135 0.68 26.76 -8.03
C HIS A 135 1.95 26.07 -7.52
N GLU A 136 2.92 26.88 -7.10
CA GLU A 136 4.24 26.39 -6.70
C GLU A 136 4.26 25.53 -5.44
N ILE A 137 3.18 25.56 -4.64
CA ILE A 137 3.04 24.69 -3.46
C ILE A 137 3.11 23.21 -3.86
N PHE A 138 2.64 22.85 -5.06
CA PHE A 138 2.62 21.47 -5.55
C PHE A 138 4.01 20.95 -5.90
N LYS A 139 5.04 21.81 -5.97
CA LYS A 139 6.45 21.37 -6.03
C LYS A 139 6.88 20.58 -4.79
N GLY A 140 6.14 20.71 -3.68
CA GLY A 140 6.34 19.92 -2.46
C GLY A 140 5.78 18.50 -2.53
N HIS A 141 4.98 18.16 -3.56
CA HIS A 141 4.44 16.81 -3.71
C HIS A 141 5.52 15.86 -4.21
N SER A 142 5.95 14.92 -3.37
CA SER A 142 7.20 14.15 -3.56
C SER A 142 7.28 13.32 -4.85
N PHE A 143 6.15 12.98 -5.47
CA PHE A 143 6.11 12.20 -6.70
C PHE A 143 5.71 13.01 -7.92
N LEU A 144 5.24 14.25 -7.74
CA LEU A 144 4.73 15.05 -8.84
C LEU A 144 5.89 15.53 -9.72
N VAL A 145 5.84 15.18 -10.99
CA VAL A 145 6.81 15.62 -12.00
C VAL A 145 6.27 16.80 -12.80
N GLY A 146 4.98 16.80 -13.10
CA GLY A 146 4.37 17.86 -13.90
C GLY A 146 2.86 17.81 -13.95
N ILE A 147 2.28 18.93 -14.35
CA ILE A 147 0.85 19.13 -14.56
C ILE A 147 0.66 19.54 -16.03
N HIS A 148 -0.30 18.89 -16.70
CA HIS A 148 -0.56 19.07 -18.13
C HIS A 148 -2.06 19.19 -18.40
N ASN A 149 -2.41 19.63 -19.62
CA ASN A 149 -3.79 19.64 -20.13
C ASN A 149 -4.79 20.32 -19.18
N VAL A 150 -4.43 21.50 -18.65
CA VAL A 150 -5.29 22.24 -17.72
C VAL A 150 -6.43 22.90 -18.48
N GLU A 151 -7.65 22.48 -18.20
CA GLU A 151 -8.89 23.01 -18.79
C GLU A 151 -9.81 23.51 -17.69
N ARG A 152 -10.39 24.70 -17.88
CA ARG A 152 -11.33 25.31 -16.94
C ARG A 152 -12.72 25.37 -17.57
N SER A 153 -13.74 25.00 -16.81
CA SER A 153 -15.13 24.90 -17.25
C SER A 153 -16.08 25.14 -16.06
N ARG A 154 -17.40 25.04 -16.31
CA ARG A 154 -18.42 24.98 -15.25
C ARG A 154 -19.26 23.73 -15.37
N ASP A 155 -19.72 23.17 -14.24
CA ASP A 155 -20.66 22.06 -14.23
C ASP A 155 -22.12 22.53 -14.40
N GLY A 156 -23.07 21.59 -14.48
CA GLY A 156 -24.51 21.91 -14.59
C GLY A 156 -25.11 22.60 -13.36
N ARG A 157 -24.33 22.80 -12.28
CA ARG A 157 -24.70 23.54 -11.08
C ARG A 157 -23.88 24.84 -10.94
N ASP A 158 -23.24 25.26 -12.03
CA ASP A 158 -22.40 26.46 -12.14
C ASP A 158 -21.12 26.47 -11.27
N HIS A 159 -20.72 25.31 -10.73
CA HIS A 159 -19.44 25.20 -10.03
C HIS A 159 -18.27 25.31 -11.00
N ILE A 160 -17.18 25.96 -10.56
CA ILE A 160 -15.92 25.96 -11.31
C ILE A 160 -15.33 24.55 -11.29
N VAL A 161 -15.04 24.03 -12.48
CA VAL A 161 -14.41 22.72 -12.68
C VAL A 161 -13.09 22.90 -13.42
N VAL A 162 -12.02 22.37 -12.85
CA VAL A 162 -10.69 22.33 -13.47
C VAL A 162 -10.32 20.87 -13.74
N ARG A 163 -10.05 20.55 -15.00
CA ARG A 163 -9.54 19.23 -15.42
C ARG A 163 -8.07 19.35 -15.75
N TYR A 164 -7.27 18.40 -15.30
CA TYR A 164 -5.85 18.38 -15.59
C TYR A 164 -5.30 16.96 -15.48
N THR A 165 -4.13 16.74 -16.08
CA THR A 165 -3.37 15.51 -15.96
C THR A 165 -2.17 15.76 -15.06
N ALA A 166 -2.10 15.09 -13.91
CA ALA A 166 -0.92 15.06 -13.06
C ALA A 166 -0.04 13.85 -13.41
N ASN A 167 1.22 14.12 -13.76
CA ASN A 167 2.22 13.09 -14.00
C ASN A 167 3.02 12.87 -12.73
N GLU A 168 2.95 11.66 -12.18
CA GLU A 168 3.74 11.28 -11.01
C GLU A 168 4.68 10.11 -11.30
N GLN A 169 5.89 10.17 -10.75
CA GLN A 169 6.82 9.06 -10.74
C GLN A 169 6.76 8.34 -9.39
N ILE A 170 6.08 7.20 -9.36
CA ILE A 170 5.87 6.43 -8.13
C ILE A 170 6.85 5.25 -8.11
N PRO A 171 7.70 5.13 -7.07
CA PRO A 171 8.60 4.00 -6.91
C PRO A 171 7.82 2.74 -6.51
N ILE A 172 7.81 1.75 -7.39
CA ILE A 172 7.24 0.42 -7.18
C ILE A 172 8.35 -0.51 -6.69
N LEU A 173 8.15 -1.07 -5.50
CA LEU A 173 9.05 -2.05 -4.87
C LEU A 173 10.53 -1.58 -4.71
N GLY A 174 10.80 -0.28 -4.83
CA GLY A 174 12.14 0.30 -4.68
C GLY A 174 13.12 0.02 -5.83
N ILE A 175 12.66 -0.63 -6.90
CA ILE A 175 13.51 -1.05 -8.03
C ILE A 175 13.12 -0.38 -9.35
N TYR A 176 11.94 0.23 -9.43
CA TYR A 176 11.42 0.82 -10.65
C TYR A 176 10.52 2.03 -10.36
N ASN A 177 10.76 3.15 -11.03
CA ASN A 177 9.90 4.32 -10.98
C ASN A 177 8.89 4.25 -12.13
N HIS A 178 7.63 4.03 -11.78
CA HIS A 178 6.55 3.99 -12.77
C HIS A 178 5.96 5.38 -12.95
N SER A 179 5.81 5.81 -14.20
CA SER A 179 5.10 7.05 -14.52
C SER A 179 3.60 6.77 -14.57
N ILE A 180 2.83 7.46 -13.73
CA ILE A 180 1.38 7.36 -13.68
C ILE A 180 0.79 8.72 -14.02
N PHE A 181 -0.18 8.71 -14.94
CA PHE A 181 -0.91 9.90 -15.35
C PHE A 181 -2.29 9.90 -14.69
N PHE A 182 -2.49 10.78 -13.72
CA PHE A 182 -3.75 10.97 -13.02
C PHE A 182 -4.57 12.02 -13.75
N ASN A 183 -5.71 11.61 -14.31
CA ASN A 183 -6.70 12.54 -14.85
C ASN A 183 -7.58 13.02 -13.70
N VAL A 184 -7.33 14.25 -13.24
CA VAL A 184 -8.00 14.83 -12.09
C VAL A 184 -9.11 15.75 -12.56
N LYS A 185 -10.30 15.57 -12.00
CA LYS A 185 -11.41 16.52 -12.07
C LYS A 185 -11.52 17.21 -10.71
N MET A 186 -11.04 18.43 -10.62
CA MET A 186 -11.22 19.30 -9.46
C MET A 186 -12.50 20.11 -9.62
N THR A 187 -13.30 20.18 -8.56
CA THR A 187 -14.54 20.96 -8.50
C THR A 187 -14.50 21.85 -7.26
N ILE A 188 -14.68 23.16 -7.43
CA ILE A 188 -14.85 24.09 -6.33
C ILE A 188 -16.29 23.98 -5.85
N LEU A 189 -16.49 23.41 -4.66
CA LEU A 189 -17.82 23.16 -4.09
C LEU A 189 -18.33 24.37 -3.33
N LYS A 190 -17.43 25.10 -2.65
CA LYS A 190 -17.73 26.36 -1.98
C LYS A 190 -16.48 27.22 -2.04
N GLU A 191 -16.61 28.40 -2.65
CA GLU A 191 -15.53 29.37 -2.72
C GLU A 191 -14.89 29.62 -1.35
N ASP A 192 -13.58 29.85 -1.36
CA ASP A 192 -12.72 30.13 -0.20
C ASP A 192 -12.64 29.04 0.89
N SER A 193 -13.30 27.89 0.72
CA SER A 193 -13.40 26.90 1.80
C SER A 193 -13.39 25.45 1.40
N LEU A 194 -13.94 25.06 0.25
CA LEU A 194 -14.14 23.64 -0.06
C LEU A 194 -13.95 23.33 -1.54
N LEU A 195 -13.04 22.41 -1.84
CA LEU A 195 -12.89 21.83 -3.16
C LEU A 195 -12.70 20.31 -3.10
N MET A 196 -13.06 19.64 -4.20
CA MET A 196 -13.02 18.19 -4.31
C MET A 196 -12.34 17.77 -5.61
N ASN A 197 -11.40 16.83 -5.50
CA ASN A 197 -10.77 16.14 -6.61
C ASN A 197 -11.38 14.75 -6.75
N GLU A 198 -11.78 14.39 -7.97
CA GLU A 198 -12.19 13.04 -8.33
C GLU A 198 -11.27 12.52 -9.42
N LEU A 199 -10.76 11.30 -9.25
CA LEU A 199 -9.91 10.67 -10.25
C LEU A 199 -10.06 9.14 -10.22
N VAL A 200 -9.88 8.53 -11.39
CA VAL A 200 -9.91 7.07 -11.59
C VAL A 200 -8.62 6.65 -12.29
N VAL A 201 -7.90 5.70 -11.71
CA VAL A 201 -6.63 5.22 -12.23
C VAL A 201 -6.81 3.81 -12.79
N TYR A 202 -6.50 3.65 -14.07
CA TYR A 202 -6.61 2.38 -14.81
C TYR A 202 -7.95 1.65 -14.65
N GLY A 203 -9.04 2.38 -14.34
CA GLY A 203 -10.38 1.82 -14.14
C GLY A 203 -10.59 1.01 -12.86
N ILE A 204 -9.57 0.85 -12.01
CA ILE A 204 -9.63 -0.02 -10.82
C ILE A 204 -9.48 0.74 -9.51
N LEU A 205 -8.81 1.89 -9.51
CA LEU A 205 -8.60 2.70 -8.30
C LEU A 205 -9.40 3.99 -8.41
N HIS A 206 -10.44 4.08 -7.60
CA HIS A 206 -11.25 5.28 -7.45
C HIS A 206 -10.74 6.08 -6.26
N MET A 207 -10.42 7.35 -6.47
CA MET A 207 -10.01 8.24 -5.39
C MET A 207 -10.86 9.51 -5.39
N LYS A 208 -11.27 9.90 -4.19
CA LYS A 208 -11.90 11.19 -3.92
C LYS A 208 -11.07 11.90 -2.89
N GLN A 209 -10.65 13.11 -3.19
CA GLN A 209 -9.92 13.95 -2.25
C GLN A 209 -10.71 15.22 -1.99
N VAL A 210 -10.82 15.61 -0.73
CA VAL A 210 -11.48 16.83 -0.29
C VAL A 210 -10.45 17.70 0.41
N TRP A 211 -10.43 18.97 0.02
CA TRP A 211 -9.68 20.01 0.69
C TRP A 211 -10.66 20.94 1.38
N GLU A 212 -10.51 21.11 2.69
CA GLU A 212 -11.30 22.05 3.49
C GLU A 212 -10.38 23.09 4.13
N ILE A 213 -10.68 24.35 3.92
CA ILE A 213 -9.93 25.49 4.45
C ILE A 213 -10.83 26.20 5.46
N ALA A 214 -10.39 26.25 6.71
CA ALA A 214 -11.13 26.84 7.81
C ALA A 214 -10.27 27.86 8.57
N LYS A 215 -10.90 28.95 9.06
CA LYS A 215 -10.24 29.87 9.99
C LYS A 215 -10.15 29.24 11.38
N ASP A 216 -9.02 29.44 12.05
CA ASP A 216 -8.74 28.95 13.41
C ASP A 216 -7.95 29.99 14.21
N GLY A 217 -8.68 30.86 14.91
CA GLY A 217 -8.12 32.04 15.56
C GLY A 217 -7.47 32.98 14.54
N ASP A 218 -6.20 33.31 14.76
CA ASP A 218 -5.40 34.16 13.86
C ASP A 218 -4.77 33.39 12.69
N GLY A 219 -5.05 32.08 12.57
CA GLY A 219 -4.51 31.22 11.52
C GLY A 219 -5.57 30.58 10.64
N VAL A 220 -5.09 29.76 9.71
CA VAL A 220 -5.92 28.97 8.79
C VAL A 220 -5.54 27.51 8.91
N VAL A 221 -6.50 26.61 9.06
CA VAL A 221 -6.29 25.17 9.03
C VAL A 221 -6.72 24.64 7.67
N VAL A 222 -5.83 23.86 7.06
CA VAL A 222 -6.10 23.15 5.81
C VAL A 222 -6.23 21.67 6.14
N PHE A 223 -7.40 21.11 5.88
CA PHE A 223 -7.67 19.68 5.96
C PHE A 223 -7.54 19.07 4.57
N ASN A 224 -6.87 17.92 4.51
CA ASN A 224 -6.79 17.10 3.32
C ASN A 224 -7.28 15.68 3.62
N LYS A 225 -8.46 15.35 3.08
CA LYS A 225 -9.07 14.03 3.21
C LYS A 225 -8.96 13.30 1.88
N ILE A 226 -8.51 12.05 1.87
CA ILE A 226 -8.44 11.21 0.67
C ILE A 226 -9.14 9.89 0.97
N ASP A 227 -10.20 9.60 0.24
CA ASP A 227 -10.91 8.33 0.25
C ASP A 227 -10.53 7.53 -1.00
N MET A 228 -10.18 6.26 -0.82
CA MET A 228 -9.77 5.35 -1.88
C MET A 228 -10.65 4.11 -1.88
N GLN A 229 -10.99 3.61 -3.06
CA GLN A 229 -11.68 2.34 -3.25
C GLN A 229 -11.02 1.57 -4.40
N SER A 230 -10.59 0.34 -4.12
CA SER A 230 -10.00 -0.59 -5.09
C SER A 230 -9.85 -1.99 -4.48
N TYR A 231 -9.15 -2.87 -5.17
CA TYR A 231 -8.64 -4.11 -4.61
C TYR A 231 -7.67 -3.85 -3.45
N ARG A 232 -7.69 -4.71 -2.44
CA ARG A 232 -6.92 -4.57 -1.21
C ARG A 232 -5.44 -4.29 -1.42
N CYS A 233 -4.78 -5.03 -2.31
CA CYS A 233 -3.37 -4.81 -2.59
C CYS A 233 -3.09 -3.42 -3.21
N VAL A 234 -3.98 -2.96 -4.09
CA VAL A 234 -3.89 -1.64 -4.74
C VAL A 234 -4.13 -0.55 -3.71
N VAL A 235 -5.17 -0.67 -2.88
CA VAL A 235 -5.47 0.30 -1.82
C VAL A 235 -4.32 0.42 -0.83
N GLN A 236 -3.74 -0.70 -0.38
CA GLN A 236 -2.63 -0.67 0.58
C GLN A 236 -1.39 0.02 0.01
N PHE A 237 -1.03 -0.30 -1.24
CA PHE A 237 0.08 0.36 -1.92
C PHE A 237 -0.19 1.86 -2.08
N SER A 238 -1.35 2.23 -2.65
CA SER A 238 -1.73 3.61 -2.91
C SER A 238 -1.84 4.45 -1.64
N HIS A 239 -2.39 3.88 -0.57
CA HIS A 239 -2.47 4.55 0.73
C HIS A 239 -1.08 4.94 1.24
N GLY A 240 -0.11 4.02 1.20
CA GLY A 240 1.25 4.32 1.64
C GLY A 240 1.91 5.44 0.84
N LYS A 241 1.73 5.45 -0.49
CA LYS A 241 2.28 6.48 -1.37
C LYS A 241 1.59 7.83 -1.19
N ALA A 242 0.27 7.86 -1.16
CA ALA A 242 -0.48 9.10 -0.93
C ALA A 242 -0.17 9.69 0.44
N MET A 243 -0.09 8.87 1.50
CA MET A 243 0.32 9.35 2.83
C MET A 243 1.67 10.06 2.82
N GLN A 244 2.65 9.48 2.11
CA GLN A 244 3.97 10.09 1.97
C GLN A 244 3.91 11.43 1.23
N ALA A 245 3.27 11.43 0.05
CA ALA A 245 3.27 12.59 -0.83
C ALA A 245 2.45 13.77 -0.27
N HIS A 246 1.28 13.48 0.31
CA HIS A 246 0.40 14.53 0.87
C HIS A 246 0.91 15.07 2.21
N ARG A 247 1.62 14.26 3.01
CA ARG A 247 2.31 14.78 4.20
C ARG A 247 3.42 15.76 3.79
N ALA A 248 4.22 15.42 2.78
CA ALA A 248 5.25 16.31 2.27
C ALA A 248 4.66 17.59 1.65
N LEU A 249 3.55 17.47 0.92
CA LEU A 249 2.83 18.61 0.35
C LEU A 249 2.32 19.59 1.42
N LEU A 250 1.67 19.09 2.47
CA LEU A 250 1.15 19.95 3.55
C LEU A 250 2.27 20.62 4.36
N GLU A 251 3.38 19.92 4.56
CA GLU A 251 4.56 20.50 5.20
C GLU A 251 5.17 21.61 4.33
N HIS A 252 5.30 21.36 3.02
CA HIS A 252 5.77 22.36 2.08
C HIS A 252 4.83 23.58 2.01
N LEU A 253 3.52 23.35 2.05
CA LEU A 253 2.50 24.39 2.10
C LEU A 253 2.68 25.30 3.32
N LYS A 254 2.92 24.73 4.50
CA LYS A 254 3.19 25.50 5.71
C LYS A 254 4.46 26.36 5.57
N GLN A 255 5.55 25.74 5.12
CA GLN A 255 6.83 26.43 4.93
C GLN A 255 6.76 27.54 3.88
N TYR A 256 5.93 27.37 2.85
CA TYR A 256 5.68 28.39 1.84
C TYR A 256 5.17 29.68 2.47
N TRP A 257 4.19 29.58 3.38
CA TRP A 257 3.63 30.73 4.08
C TRP A 257 4.59 31.32 5.12
N GLU A 258 5.32 30.48 5.85
CA GLU A 258 6.32 30.96 6.80
C GLU A 258 7.35 31.85 6.09
N ARG A 259 7.88 31.41 4.94
CA ARG A 259 8.84 32.22 4.15
C ARG A 259 8.25 33.55 3.66
N ARG A 260 7.00 33.54 3.18
CA ARG A 260 6.29 34.75 2.70
C ARG A 260 6.07 35.78 3.83
N TYR A 261 5.80 35.31 5.04
CA TYR A 261 5.65 36.19 6.20
C TYR A 261 6.97 36.89 6.54
N TYR A 262 8.08 36.15 6.55
CA TYR A 262 9.40 36.72 6.85
C TYR A 262 9.88 37.71 5.78
N SER A 263 9.63 37.45 4.48
CA SER A 263 10.01 38.37 3.40
C SER A 263 9.24 39.70 3.43
N ASN A 264 8.03 39.71 4.00
CA ASN A 264 7.21 40.92 4.12
C ASN A 264 7.48 41.71 5.42
N SER A 265 8.29 41.16 6.33
CA SER A 265 8.62 41.74 7.63
C SER A 265 10.00 42.43 7.67
N THR A 266 10.75 42.37 6.57
CA THR A 266 12.08 42.99 6.36
C THR A 266 12.01 44.05 5.28
#